data_AF-A0AAQ3UU47-F1
#
_entry.id   AF-A0AAQ3UU47-F1
#
_cell.length_a   1.000
_cell.length_b   1.000
_cell.length_c   1.000
_cell.angle_alpha   90.00
_cell.angle_beta   90.00
_cell.angle_gamma   90.00
#
_symmetry.space_group_name_H-M   'P 1'
#
loop_
_entity.id
_entity.type
_entity.pdbx_description
1 polymer ?
#
loop_
_entity_poly.entity_id
_entity_poly.type
_entity_poly.pdbx_seq_one_letter_code
_entity_poly.pdbx_strand_id
1 'polypeptide(L)'
;MDAEDWLRAIDRELDVAQCTDEEKVLYGPHQLRGAAQQWWESYRLAHNNPNTITWQEFTERFRAHHVPAGVMSLKKEDFLALT
;
A
#
# COMPACT_ATOMS: atom_id res chain seq x y z
N MET A 1 -11.24 -0.75 9.41
CA MET A 1 -10.50 -1.23 8.23
C MET A 1 -9.10 -0.71 8.40
N ASP A 2 -8.16 -1.61 8.65
CA ASP A 2 -6.75 -1.26 8.83
C ASP A 2 -6.08 -1.02 7.48
N ALA A 3 -4.91 -0.38 7.49
CA ALA A 3 -4.18 -0.02 6.26
C ALA A 3 -3.87 -1.24 5.38
N GLU A 4 -3.62 -2.41 5.98
CA GLU A 4 -3.38 -3.65 5.23
C GLU A 4 -4.65 -4.19 4.56
N ASP A 5 -5.81 -4.14 5.24
CA ASP A 5 -7.09 -4.55 4.65
C ASP A 5 -7.51 -3.64 3.50
N TRP A 6 -7.30 -2.33 3.65
CA TRP A 6 -7.56 -1.38 2.58
C TRP A 6 -6.68 -1.66 1.35
N LEU A 7 -5.39 -1.92 1.57
CA LEU A 7 -4.44 -2.19 0.48
C LEU A 7 -4.80 -3.49 -0.27
N ARG A 8 -5.26 -4.52 0.43
CA ARG A 8 -5.74 -5.76 -0.22
C ARG A 8 -7.04 -5.55 -0.99
N ALA A 9 -7.95 -4.75 -0.47
CA ALA A 9 -9.21 -4.46 -1.13
C ALA A 9 -8.98 -3.71 -2.46
N ILE A 10 -8.14 -2.68 -2.45
CA ILE A 10 -7.85 -1.90 -3.66
C ILE A 10 -7.03 -2.70 -4.68
N ASP A 11 -6.07 -3.51 -4.24
CA ASP A 11 -5.29 -4.37 -5.13
C ASP A 11 -6.19 -5.36 -5.88
N ARG A 12 -7.14 -5.98 -5.16
CA ARG A 12 -8.14 -6.88 -5.77
C ARG A 12 -9.06 -6.16 -6.76
N GLU A 13 -9.53 -4.96 -6.42
CA GLU A 13 -10.41 -4.18 -7.31
C GLU A 13 -9.71 -3.82 -8.61
N LEU A 14 -8.46 -3.36 -8.53
CA LEU A 14 -7.65 -2.99 -9.68
C LEU A 14 -7.23 -4.22 -10.52
N ASP A 15 -7.02 -5.37 -9.88
CA ASP A 15 -6.76 -6.63 -10.57
C ASP A 15 -7.99 -7.11 -11.38
N VAL A 16 -9.18 -7.02 -10.79
CA VAL A 16 -10.45 -7.32 -11.49
C VAL A 16 -10.68 -6.37 -12.66
N ALA A 17 -10.30 -5.10 -12.52
CA ALA A 17 -10.34 -4.11 -13.60
C ALA A 17 -9.25 -4.31 -14.67
N GLN A 18 -8.34 -5.27 -14.49
CA GLN A 18 -7.18 -5.53 -15.35
C GLN A 18 -6.28 -4.31 -15.55
N CYS A 19 -6.17 -3.45 -14.53
CA CYS A 19 -5.29 -2.30 -14.57
C CYS A 19 -3.83 -2.73 -14.67
N THR A 20 -3.04 -2.06 -15.51
CA THR A 20 -1.59 -2.20 -15.51
C THR A 20 -0.99 -1.63 -14.22
N ASP A 21 0.25 -2.00 -13.90
CA ASP A 21 0.92 -1.46 -12.70
C ASP A 21 1.05 0.07 -12.72
N GLU A 22 1.18 0.67 -13.91
CA GLU A 22 1.19 2.13 -14.08
C GLU A 22 -0.18 2.72 -13.75
N GLU A 23 -1.26 2.09 -14.22
CA GLU A 23 -2.63 2.51 -13.92
C GLU A 23 -2.96 2.33 -12.44
N LYS A 24 -2.46 1.26 -11.80
CA LYS A 24 -2.64 1.03 -10.35
C LYS A 24 -2.06 2.16 -9.50
N VAL A 25 -0.88 2.68 -9.86
CA VAL A 25 -0.25 3.83 -9.16
C VAL A 25 -1.01 5.13 -9.36
N LEU A 26 -1.77 5.25 -10.45
CA LEU A 26 -2.67 6.39 -10.64
C LEU A 26 -3.93 6.20 -9.78
N TYR A 27 -4.65 5.09 -9.96
CA TYR A 27 -5.96 4.90 -9.35
C TYR A 27 -5.95 4.59 -7.85
N GLY A 28 -5.00 3.77 -7.38
CA GLY A 28 -4.95 3.35 -5.99
C GLY A 28 -4.80 4.53 -5.01
N PRO A 29 -3.79 5.39 -5.19
CA PRO A 29 -3.61 6.54 -4.32
C PRO A 29 -4.72 7.60 -4.46
N HIS A 30 -5.44 7.65 -5.58
CA HIS A 30 -6.62 8.50 -5.75
C HIS A 30 -7.77 8.13 -4.78
N GLN A 31 -7.80 6.90 -4.27
CA GLN A 31 -8.78 6.47 -3.27
C GLN A 31 -8.39 6.87 -1.82
N LEU A 32 -7.16 7.35 -1.60
CA LEU A 32 -6.71 7.82 -0.30
C LEU A 32 -7.42 9.12 0.09
N ARG A 33 -7.60 9.32 1.40
CA ARG A 33 -8.24 10.52 1.95
C ARG A 33 -7.46 11.05 3.16
N GLY A 34 -7.56 12.35 3.40
CA GLY A 34 -7.03 12.99 4.61
C GLY A 34 -5.51 12.88 4.71
N ALA A 35 -5.01 12.33 5.82
CA ALA A 35 -3.58 12.25 6.10
C ALA A 35 -2.82 11.33 5.11
N ALA A 36 -3.45 10.25 4.65
CA ALA A 36 -2.81 9.32 3.71
C ALA A 36 -2.66 9.93 2.30
N GLN A 37 -3.64 10.74 1.87
CA GLN A 37 -3.54 11.48 0.61
C GLN A 37 -2.40 12.50 0.66
N GLN A 38 -2.33 13.30 1.74
CA GLN A 38 -1.26 14.29 1.92
C GLN A 38 0.13 13.65 1.97
N TRP A 39 0.25 12.48 2.60
CA TRP A 39 1.47 11.69 2.60
C TRP A 39 1.88 11.30 1.18
N TRP A 40 0.95 10.77 0.37
CA TRP A 40 1.23 10.35 -1.00
C TRP A 40 1.63 11.54 -1.90
N GLU A 41 0.91 12.66 -1.80
CA GLU A 41 1.26 13.88 -2.53
C GLU A 41 2.66 14.37 -2.15
N SER A 42 2.99 14.37 -0.86
CA SER A 42 4.32 14.74 -0.37
C SER A 42 5.41 13.77 -0.85
N TYR A 43 5.13 12.46 -0.86
CA TYR A 43 6.05 11.44 -1.37
C TYR A 43 6.34 11.66 -2.86
N ARG A 44 5.31 11.88 -3.67
CA ARG A 44 5.47 12.17 -5.11
C ARG A 44 6.27 13.44 -5.36
N LEU A 45 6.02 14.50 -4.62
CA LEU A 45 6.75 15.77 -4.75
C LEU A 45 8.23 15.64 -4.38
N ALA A 46 8.56 14.79 -3.40
CA ALA A 46 9.94 14.51 -3.00
C ALA A 46 10.64 13.50 -3.92
N HIS A 47 9.91 12.75 -4.75
CA HIS A 47 10.47 11.72 -5.61
C HIS A 47 11.17 12.32 -6.83
N ASN A 48 12.40 11.90 -7.10
CA ASN A 48 13.21 12.47 -8.19
C ASN A 48 12.63 12.22 -9.58
N ASN A 49 11.81 11.17 -9.74
CA ASN A 49 11.07 10.90 -10.97
C ASN A 49 9.70 10.31 -10.63
N PRO A 50 8.66 11.13 -10.37
CA PRO A 50 7.38 10.64 -9.86
C PRO A 50 6.61 9.74 -10.85
N ASN A 51 7.00 9.74 -12.13
CA ASN A 51 6.39 8.90 -13.16
C ASN A 51 6.97 7.48 -13.19
N THR A 52 8.06 7.20 -12.48
CA THR A 52 8.67 5.86 -12.41
C THR A 52 8.26 5.09 -11.16
N ILE A 53 7.41 5.67 -10.31
CA ILE A 53 6.94 5.00 -9.10
C ILE A 53 6.07 3.83 -9.53
N THR A 54 6.45 2.63 -9.11
CA THR A 54 5.72 1.39 -9.42
C THR A 54 4.67 1.09 -8.36
N TRP A 55 3.70 0.22 -8.70
CA TRP A 55 2.71 -0.22 -7.73
C TRP A 55 3.36 -0.88 -6.51
N GLN A 56 4.39 -1.70 -6.75
CA GLN A 56 5.20 -2.30 -5.71
C GLN A 56 5.78 -1.25 -4.75
N GLU A 57 6.45 -0.23 -5.28
CA GLU A 57 7.05 0.83 -4.46
C GLU A 57 5.99 1.57 -3.64
N PHE A 58 4.86 1.92 -4.24
CA PHE A 58 3.73 2.52 -3.52
C PHE A 58 3.29 1.63 -2.35
N THR A 59 3.03 0.34 -2.60
CA THR A 59 2.54 -0.57 -1.56
C THR A 59 3.53 -0.76 -0.41
N GLU A 60 4.84 -0.84 -0.70
CA GLU A 60 5.89 -0.97 0.30
C GLU A 60 5.99 0.29 1.17
N ARG A 61 5.99 1.46 0.54
CA ARG A 61 6.06 2.76 1.24
C ARG A 61 4.79 3.03 2.05
N PHE A 62 3.63 2.69 1.50
CA PHE A 62 2.36 2.81 2.19
C PHE A 62 2.31 1.93 3.43
N ARG A 63 2.74 0.65 3.33
CA ARG A 63 2.85 -0.25 4.48
C ARG A 63 3.81 0.29 5.53
N ALA A 64 5.01 0.73 5.13
CA ALA A 64 5.99 1.25 6.07
C ALA A 64 5.50 2.49 6.83
N HIS A 65 4.65 3.32 6.22
CA HIS A 65 4.13 4.54 6.83
C HIS A 65 2.84 4.34 7.63
N HIS A 66 1.93 3.46 7.17
CA HIS A 66 0.58 3.33 7.71
C HIS A 66 0.30 2.01 8.43
N VAL A 67 1.12 0.97 8.23
CA VAL A 67 1.02 -0.27 9.00
C VAL A 67 2.02 -0.17 10.16
N PRO A 68 1.58 -0.10 11.42
CA PRO A 68 2.51 -0.08 12.54
C PRO A 68 3.40 -1.33 12.48
N ALA A 69 4.71 -1.12 12.50
CA ALA A 69 5.74 -2.14 12.31
C ALA A 69 5.59 -3.38 13.25
N GLY A 70 4.81 -3.26 14.33
CA GLY A 70 4.54 -4.33 15.29
C GLY A 70 3.55 -5.42 14.84
N VAL A 71 2.86 -5.30 13.69
CA VAL A 71 1.87 -6.32 13.27
C VAL A 71 2.46 -7.37 12.31
N MET A 72 3.57 -7.07 11.63
CA MET A 72 4.23 -8.05 10.74
C MET A 72 5.17 -9.02 11.48
N SER A 73 5.49 -8.76 12.75
CA SER A 73 6.31 -9.66 13.58
C SER A 73 5.53 -10.72 14.35
N LEU A 74 4.19 -10.76 14.27
CA LEU A 74 3.35 -11.73 15.00
C LEU A 74 2.72 -12.82 14.12
N LYS A 75 3.30 -13.13 12.95
CA LYS A 75 2.84 -14.24 12.09
C LYS A 75 3.92 -15.28 11.76
N LYS A 76 4.97 -15.38 12.57
CA LYS A 76 5.91 -16.53 12.50
C LYS A 76 5.94 -17.42 13.73
N GLU A 77 5.25 -17.08 14.82
CA GLU A 77 5.34 -17.88 16.07
C GLU A 77 4.03 -18.51 16.55
N ASP A 78 2.85 -18.04 16.14
CA ASP A 78 1.59 -18.67 16.59
C ASP A 78 1.13 -19.89 15.77
N PHE A 79 1.83 -20.25 14.68
CA PHE A 79 1.49 -21.47 13.92
C PHE A 79 2.28 -22.72 14.37
N LEU A 80 3.08 -22.64 15.44
CA LEU A 80 3.83 -23.78 16.00
C LEU A 80 3.49 -24.10 17.46
N ALA A 81 2.49 -23.47 18.06
CA ALA A 81 2.01 -23.78 19.42
C ALA A 81 0.71 -24.61 19.45
N LEU A 82 0.53 -25.51 18.47
CA LEU A 82 -0.42 -26.62 18.56
C LEU A 82 0.37 -27.94 18.63
N THR A 83 1.01 -28.19 19.76
CA THR A 83 1.42 -29.54 20.19
C THR A 83 1.14 -29.67 21.67
#